data_AF-A0AAD3ZHI0-F1
#
_entry.id   AF-A0AAD3ZHI0-F1
#
_cell.length_a   1.000
_cell.length_b   1.000
_cell.length_c   1.000
_cell.angle_alpha   90.00
_cell.angle_beta   90.00
_cell.angle_gamma   90.00
#
_symmetry.space_group_name_H-M   'P 1'
#
loop_
_entity.id
_entity.type
_entity.pdbx_description
1 polymer ?
#
loop_
_entity_poly.entity_id
_entity_poly.type
_entity_poly.pdbx_seq_one_letter_code
_entity_poly.pdbx_strand_id
1 'polypeptide(L)'
;PRLVYVAESALASYFREILDRAIKRTQEMGADAFGFGRRVKMTFLTWPDFEAFEWPNRYKDAKITTEVEVHVRRTGLVLGPLQVPRWESGD
;
A
#
# COMPACT_ATOMS: atom_id res chain seq x y z
N PRO A 1 -23.74 -2.49 -7.85
CA PRO A 1 -23.26 -1.51 -6.84
C PRO A 1 -22.60 -2.16 -5.60
N ARG A 2 -23.34 -2.97 -4.82
CA ARG A 2 -22.81 -3.59 -3.59
C ARG A 2 -21.64 -4.56 -3.85
N LEU A 3 -21.75 -5.44 -4.86
CA LEU A 3 -20.69 -6.40 -5.18
C LEU A 3 -19.39 -5.74 -5.65
N VAL A 4 -19.50 -4.63 -6.40
CA VAL A 4 -18.35 -3.84 -6.85
C VAL A 4 -17.64 -3.22 -5.66
N TYR A 5 -18.40 -2.61 -4.75
CA TYR A 5 -17.84 -2.04 -3.53
C TYR A 5 -17.15 -3.09 -2.65
N VAL A 6 -17.73 -4.29 -2.51
CA VAL A 6 -17.10 -5.39 -1.77
C VAL A 6 -15.79 -5.82 -2.43
N ALA A 7 -15.75 -5.92 -3.77
CA ALA A 7 -14.53 -6.24 -4.49
C ALA A 7 -13.47 -5.14 -4.36
N GLU A 8 -13.84 -3.87 -4.50
CA GLU A 8 -12.96 -2.72 -4.31
C GLU A 8 -12.36 -2.70 -2.91
N SER A 9 -13.18 -2.88 -1.88
CA SER A 9 -12.74 -2.91 -0.48
C SER A 9 -11.82 -4.11 -0.18
N ALA A 10 -12.11 -5.29 -0.73
CA ALA A 10 -11.27 -6.46 -0.59
C ALA A 10 -9.90 -6.26 -1.26
N LEU A 11 -9.88 -5.70 -2.48
CA LEU A 11 -8.65 -5.37 -3.19
C LEU A 11 -7.84 -4.30 -2.46
N ALA A 12 -8.49 -3.23 -1.99
CA ALA A 12 -7.83 -2.17 -1.22
C ALA A 12 -7.16 -2.74 0.03
N SER A 13 -7.85 -3.61 0.78
CA SER A 13 -7.31 -4.26 1.97
C SER A 13 -6.12 -5.15 1.64
N TYR A 14 -6.24 -5.97 0.58
CA TYR A 14 -5.15 -6.84 0.12
C TYR A 14 -3.89 -6.06 -0.30
N PHE A 15 -4.06 -5.00 -1.09
CA PHE A 15 -2.94 -4.16 -1.51
C PHE A 15 -2.31 -3.44 -0.33
N ARG A 16 -3.11 -2.90 0.60
CA ARG A 16 -2.60 -2.25 1.81
C ARG A 16 -1.72 -3.20 2.60
N GLU A 17 -2.17 -4.43 2.86
CA GLU A 17 -1.37 -5.43 3.58
C GLU A 17 -0.06 -5.77 2.87
N ILE A 18 -0.07 -5.89 1.54
CA ILE A 18 1.16 -6.14 0.77
C ILE A 18 2.11 -4.96 0.86
N LEU A 19 1.61 -3.74 0.68
CA LEU A 19 2.42 -2.52 0.74
C LEU A 19 3.01 -2.34 2.13
N ASP A 20 2.22 -2.52 3.19
CA ASP A 20 2.70 -2.41 4.56
C ASP A 20 3.81 -3.43 4.86
N ARG A 21 3.66 -4.68 4.40
CA ARG A 21 4.72 -5.69 4.52
C ARG A 21 5.97 -5.33 3.72
N ALA A 22 5.80 -4.84 2.50
CA ALA A 22 6.91 -4.45 1.63
C ALA A 22 7.68 -3.26 2.22
N ILE A 23 6.97 -2.22 2.68
CA ILE A 23 7.55 -1.04 3.33
C ILE A 23 8.26 -1.43 4.63
N LYS A 24 7.64 -2.28 5.45
CA LYS A 24 8.30 -2.79 6.66
C LYS A 24 9.59 -3.53 6.32
N ARG A 25 9.57 -4.38 5.29
CA ARG A 25 10.77 -5.12 4.87
C ARG A 25 11.88 -4.17 4.41
N THR A 26 11.55 -3.12 3.68
CA THR A 26 12.53 -2.14 3.23
C THR A 26 13.10 -1.34 4.41
N GLN A 27 12.29 -1.04 5.44
CA GLN A 27 12.77 -0.44 6.70
C GLN A 27 13.72 -1.37 7.48
N GLU A 28 13.41 -2.66 7.59
CA GLU A 28 14.31 -3.66 8.20
C GLU A 28 15.66 -3.76 7.47
N MET A 29 15.66 -3.56 6.15
CA MET A 29 16.87 -3.53 5.32
C MET A 29 17.62 -2.19 5.37
N GLY A 30 17.04 -1.16 6.01
CA GLY A 30 17.59 0.20 6.00
C GLY A 30 17.61 0.85 4.61
N ALA A 31 16.80 0.36 3.67
CA ALA A 31 16.86 0.76 2.27
C ALA A 31 15.55 1.41 1.83
N ASP A 32 15.58 2.71 1.51
CA ASP A 32 14.41 3.45 1.03
C ASP A 32 14.10 3.17 -0.45
N ALA A 33 13.62 1.97 -0.75
CA ALA A 33 13.35 1.51 -2.12
C ALA A 33 12.21 2.28 -2.82
N PHE A 34 11.27 2.82 -2.05
CA PHE A 34 10.15 3.63 -2.56
C PHE A 34 10.54 5.11 -2.75
N GLY A 35 11.67 5.54 -2.18
CA GLY A 35 12.23 6.88 -2.32
C GLY A 35 11.44 7.96 -1.58
N PHE A 36 10.95 7.65 -0.38
CA PHE A 36 10.30 8.61 0.52
C PHE A 36 11.23 9.78 0.87
N GLY A 37 12.53 9.55 0.93
CA GLY A 37 13.57 10.54 1.16
C GLY A 37 13.54 11.69 0.15
N ARG A 38 13.07 11.45 -1.08
CA ARG A 38 12.87 12.53 -2.06
C ARG A 38 11.79 13.51 -1.61
N ARG A 39 10.71 13.01 -1.00
CA ARG A 39 9.64 13.86 -0.43
C ARG A 39 10.12 14.55 0.84
N VAL A 40 10.83 13.84 1.71
CA VAL A 40 11.43 14.40 2.94
C VAL A 40 12.40 15.52 2.60
N LYS A 41 13.28 15.34 1.61
CA LYS A 41 14.21 16.39 1.15
C LYS A 41 13.51 17.71 0.83
N MET A 42 12.31 17.67 0.25
CA MET A 42 11.55 18.87 -0.12
C MET A 42 11.00 19.65 1.08
N THR A 43 11.07 19.12 2.30
CA THR A 43 10.67 19.85 3.52
C THR A 43 11.80 20.67 4.13
N PHE A 44 13.02 20.56 3.60
CA PHE A 44 14.19 21.31 4.06
C PHE A 44 14.49 22.46 3.10
N LEU A 45 14.93 23.59 3.66
CA LEU A 45 15.26 24.78 2.88
C LEU A 45 16.59 24.62 2.14
N THR A 46 17.57 23.96 2.77
CA THR A 46 18.91 23.81 2.20
C THR A 46 19.35 22.35 2.19
N TRP A 47 20.32 22.04 1.32
CA TRP A 47 20.92 20.71 1.24
C TRP A 47 21.67 20.30 2.52
N PRO A 48 22.48 21.18 3.15
CA PRO A 48 23.12 20.87 4.43
C PRO A 48 22.13 20.49 5.55
N ASP A 49 20.97 21.17 5.64
CA ASP A 49 19.96 20.84 6.66
C ASP A 49 19.40 19.42 6.46
N PHE A 50 19.22 19.02 5.19
CA PHE A 50 18.77 17.68 4.85
C PHE A 50 19.85 16.62 5.09
N GLU A 51 21.11 16.89 4.78
CA GLU A 51 22.22 15.99 5.09
C GLU A 51 22.35 15.77 6.61
N ALA A 52 22.27 16.84 7.40
CA ALA A 52 22.32 16.79 8.86
C ALA A 52 21.13 16.03 9.49
N PHE A 53 20.00 15.92 8.78
CA PHE A 53 18.85 15.14 9.23
C PHE A 53 19.10 13.61 9.14
N GLU A 54 20.05 13.17 8.33
CA GLU A 54 20.45 11.76 8.15
C GLU A 54 19.25 10.83 7.86
N TRP A 55 18.50 11.12 6.79
CA TRP A 55 17.33 10.32 6.41
C TRP A 55 17.56 8.79 6.41
N PRO A 56 18.68 8.24 5.87
CA PRO A 56 18.92 6.80 5.90
C PRO A 56 18.87 6.19 7.32
N ASN A 57 19.39 6.91 8.32
CA ASN A 57 19.37 6.48 9.73
C ASN A 57 17.97 6.55 10.34
N ARG A 58 17.15 7.52 9.89
CA ARG A 58 15.79 7.75 10.39
C ARG A 58 14.73 6.88 9.70
N TYR A 59 15.00 6.43 8.49
CA TYR A 59 14.03 5.69 7.67
C TYR A 59 13.51 4.43 8.37
N LYS A 60 14.38 3.70 9.06
CA LYS A 60 14.04 2.47 9.82
C LYS A 60 12.94 2.70 10.87
N ASP A 61 12.86 3.90 11.43
CA ASP A 61 11.92 4.28 12.50
C ASP A 61 10.79 5.18 11.99
N ALA A 62 10.73 5.44 10.68
CA ALA A 62 9.73 6.31 10.09
C ALA A 62 8.34 5.70 10.20
N LYS A 63 7.35 6.48 10.65
CA LYS A 63 5.95 6.07 10.64
C LYS A 63 5.38 6.30 9.25
N ILE A 64 5.14 5.21 8.52
CA ILE A 64 4.58 5.22 7.17
C ILE A 64 3.19 4.61 7.25
N THR A 65 2.17 5.36 6.82
CA THR A 65 0.77 4.89 6.75
C THR A 65 0.37 4.75 5.29
N THR A 66 -0.17 3.59 4.92
CA THR A 66 -0.61 3.31 3.55
C THR A 66 -2.12 3.42 3.46
N GLU A 67 -2.60 4.29 2.57
CA GLU A 67 -4.00 4.38 2.20
C GLU A 67 -4.14 3.90 0.75
N VAL A 68 -5.08 3.00 0.50
CA VAL A 68 -5.33 2.43 -0.83
C VAL A 68 -6.80 2.59 -1.17
N GLU A 69 -7.05 3.27 -2.28
CA GLU A 69 -8.37 3.42 -2.87
C GLU A 69 -8.41 2.67 -4.21
N VAL A 70 -9.41 1.82 -4.38
CA VAL A 70 -9.61 1.04 -5.61
C VAL A 70 -10.92 1.46 -6.25
N HIS A 71 -10.86 1.78 -7.54
CA HIS A 71 -12.03 2.12 -8.35
C HIS A 71 -12.12 1.19 -9.55
N VAL A 72 -13.06 0.25 -9.51
CA VAL A 72 -13.36 -0.67 -10.60
C VAL A 72 -14.13 0.07 -11.68
N ARG A 73 -13.44 0.39 -12.79
CA ARG A 73 -14.03 1.14 -13.92
C ARG A 73 -14.93 0.30 -14.82
N ARG A 74 -14.70 -1.01 -14.89
CA ARG A 74 -15.49 -1.96 -15.68
C ARG A 74 -15.46 -3.33 -15.01
N THR A 75 -16.61 -3.98 -14.89
CA THR A 75 -16.72 -5.37 -14.41
C THR A 75 -16.69 -6.40 -15.55
N GLY A 76 -16.49 -5.93 -16.80
CA GLY A 76 -16.68 -6.77 -18.00
C GLY A 76 -18.14 -7.20 -18.19
N LEU A 77 -18.39 -8.00 -19.24
CA LEU A 77 -19.69 -8.63 -19.47
C LEU A 77 -19.90 -9.72 -18.41
N VAL A 78 -20.81 -9.45 -17.47
CA VAL A 78 -21.25 -10.45 -16.49
C VAL A 78 -22.25 -11.36 -17.21
N LEU A 79 -21.76 -12.47 -17.78
CA LEU A 79 -22.54 -13.43 -18.59
C LEU A 79 -23.59 -14.23 -17.79
N GLY A 80 -23.69 -14.00 -16.48
CA GLY A 80 -24.64 -14.62 -15.58
C GLY A 80 -24.37 -14.21 -14.14
N PRO A 81 -25.26 -14.53 -13.20
CA PRO A 81 -24.99 -14.32 -11.79
C PRO A 81 -23.67 -14.99 -11.40
N LEU A 82 -22.81 -14.28 -10.68
CA LEU A 82 -21.62 -14.87 -10.06
C LEU A 82 -22.09 -16.05 -9.20
N GLN A 83 -21.85 -17.28 -9.68
CA GLN A 83 -22.02 -18.46 -8.85
C GLN A 83 -20.87 -18.44 -7.85
N VAL A 84 -21.16 -17.92 -6.65
CA VAL A 84 -20.30 -18.12 -5.48
C VAL A 84 -20.21 -19.64 -5.27
N PRO A 85 -19.02 -20.26 -5.35
CA PRO A 85 -18.87 -21.65 -4.99
C PRO A 85 -19.38 -21.80 -3.56
N ARG A 86 -20.35 -22.71 -3.36
CA ARG A 86 -20.71 -23.14 -2.02
C ARG A 86 -19.52 -23.95 -1.54
N TRP A 87 -18.65 -23.33 -0.75
CA TRP A 87 -17.66 -24.07 0.02
C TRP A 87 -18.47 -24.92 1.00
N GLU A 88 -18.73 -26.17 0.64
CA GLU A 88 -19.22 -27.13 1.62
C GLU A 88 -18.10 -27.26 2.65
N SER A 89 -18.41 -26.88 3.89
CA SER A 89 -17.57 -27.14 5.03
C SER A 89 -17.39 -28.66 5.05
N GLY A 90 -16.19 -29.12 4.71
CA GLY A 90 -15.85 -30.53 4.91
C GLY A 90 -15.87 -30.79 6.42
N ASP A 91 -16.75 -31.71 6.82
CA ASP A 91 -16.69 -32.41 8.11
C ASP A 91 -15.36 -33.15 8.27
#